data_AF-A0AAW0IGA7-F1
#
_entry.id   AF-A0AAW0IGA7-F1
#
_cell.length_a   1.000
_cell.length_b   1.000
_cell.length_c   1.000
_cell.angle_alpha   90.00
_cell.angle_beta   90.00
_cell.angle_gamma   90.00
#
_symmetry.space_group_name_H-M   'P 1'
#
loop_
_entity.id
_entity.type
_entity.pdbx_description
1 polymer ?
#
loop_
_entity_poly.entity_id
_entity_poly.type
_entity_poly.pdbx_seq_one_letter_code
_entity_poly.pdbx_strand_id
1 'polypeptide(L)'
;MEEVDLEEVDYEGLKQKISLLPLKSIFQCKCVSRRWCSLISAPSFAYIVHRLRSSSILQRPSTLLISNYIDGVRKVLMTSEEPEFRSLASLINQYYVNNRSVSLDIVHASCHDLLLCTQKKLKMFSAVVCDVEYYVLNPITRQSITLPPLRRPSNAKIGFIFRCYHDQQQFSYRVMCIPKFEYESSEFKVDIFSSDTGKWSESVVSCPPGFHFSGYAHSYAGVPYQGLLFWWSLDGHLVGFDPYTNKCCRVIYKPEDLAPNRRIQRLGVCNGALRICQLAGPPYADDELLVWELKDHDTECKWSLEHKVYFNQMGAENPWLTDYLKHISIESVLGYHPYDRDVVYLIRATMIVSLNLRRKTVEMVCDIQRPSPFYKASNVFDFVLPCWPTPIPSSPLKE
;
A
#
# COMPACT_ATOMS: atom_id res chain seq x y z
N MET A 1 23.07 6.19 -45.93
CA MET A 1 21.71 6.71 -46.11
C MET A 1 20.91 6.18 -44.96
N GLU A 2 20.65 7.02 -43.98
CA GLU A 2 19.72 6.72 -42.89
C GLU A 2 18.35 7.23 -43.36
N GLU A 3 17.47 6.31 -43.76
CA GLU A 3 16.04 6.59 -43.71
C GLU A 3 15.64 6.53 -42.23
N VAL A 4 15.71 7.69 -41.55
CA VAL A 4 15.06 7.85 -40.25
C VAL A 4 13.57 8.03 -40.53
N ASP A 5 12.75 7.10 -40.03
CA ASP A 5 11.33 6.98 -40.32
C ASP A 5 10.55 8.29 -40.09
N LEU A 6 10.22 8.97 -41.19
CA LEU A 6 9.40 10.19 -41.16
C LEU A 6 7.99 9.93 -40.57
N GLU A 7 7.50 8.69 -40.65
CA GLU A 7 6.24 8.29 -39.98
C GLU A 7 6.38 8.17 -38.45
N GLU A 8 7.52 7.72 -37.91
CA GLU A 8 7.74 7.67 -36.45
C GLU A 8 7.83 9.07 -35.83
N VAL A 9 8.48 10.01 -36.54
CA VAL A 9 8.66 11.39 -36.05
C VAL A 9 7.30 12.11 -35.89
N ASP A 10 6.36 11.94 -36.83
CA ASP A 10 5.00 12.48 -36.67
C ASP A 10 4.21 11.72 -35.58
N TYR A 11 4.44 10.41 -35.43
CA TYR A 11 3.75 9.58 -34.44
C TYR A 11 4.12 9.96 -32.99
N GLU A 12 5.39 10.21 -32.69
CA GLU A 12 5.83 10.73 -31.38
C GLU A 12 5.36 12.18 -31.15
N GLY A 13 5.42 13.03 -32.17
CA GLY A 13 4.86 14.38 -32.12
C GLY A 13 3.36 14.38 -31.79
N LEU A 14 2.61 13.40 -32.33
CA LEU A 14 1.20 13.19 -32.04
C LEU A 14 0.97 12.72 -30.60
N LYS A 15 1.75 11.75 -30.08
CA LYS A 15 1.67 11.31 -28.66
C LYS A 15 1.82 12.51 -27.73
N GLN A 16 2.83 13.34 -27.96
CA GLN A 16 3.09 14.52 -27.13
C GLN A 16 1.92 15.51 -27.16
N LYS A 17 1.42 15.89 -28.35
CA LYS A 17 0.26 16.80 -28.50
C LYS A 17 -0.98 16.29 -27.77
N ILE A 18 -1.33 15.00 -27.92
CA ILE A 18 -2.49 14.40 -27.25
C ILE A 18 -2.27 14.38 -25.73
N SER A 19 -1.07 14.05 -25.27
CA SER A 19 -0.76 13.96 -23.84
C SER A 19 -0.90 15.29 -23.07
N LEU A 20 -0.91 16.44 -23.76
CA LEU A 20 -1.14 17.76 -23.19
C LEU A 20 -2.63 18.12 -23.01
N LEU A 21 -3.56 17.37 -23.62
CA LEU A 21 -4.99 17.64 -23.54
C LEU A 21 -5.56 17.37 -22.13
N PRO A 22 -6.73 17.94 -21.77
CA PRO A 22 -7.46 17.53 -20.57
C PRO A 22 -7.75 16.03 -20.58
N LEU A 23 -7.63 15.36 -19.42
CA LEU A 23 -7.76 13.89 -19.32
C LEU A 23 -9.04 13.36 -19.94
N LYS A 24 -10.17 14.05 -19.72
CA LYS A 24 -11.48 13.70 -20.30
C LYS A 24 -11.46 13.69 -21.83
N SER A 25 -10.77 14.65 -22.45
CA SER A 25 -10.57 14.73 -23.89
C SER A 25 -9.66 13.59 -24.38
N ILE A 26 -8.58 13.26 -23.67
CA ILE A 26 -7.72 12.11 -24.00
C ILE A 26 -8.53 10.80 -24.00
N PHE A 27 -9.40 10.58 -23.02
CA PHE A 27 -10.27 9.41 -23.00
C PHE A 27 -11.30 9.42 -24.15
N GLN A 28 -11.87 10.57 -24.51
CA GLN A 28 -12.74 10.71 -25.69
C GLN A 28 -12.00 10.41 -27.00
N CYS A 29 -10.72 10.79 -27.11
CA CYS A 29 -9.88 10.48 -28.27
C CYS A 29 -9.73 8.97 -28.53
N LYS A 30 -9.86 8.10 -27.51
CA LYS A 30 -9.89 6.64 -27.72
C LYS A 30 -11.10 6.19 -28.57
N CYS A 31 -12.20 6.94 -28.54
CA CYS A 31 -13.41 6.63 -29.30
C CYS A 31 -13.35 7.10 -30.77
N VAL A 32 -12.37 7.93 -31.14
CA VAL A 32 -12.27 8.53 -32.48
C VAL A 32 -11.82 7.51 -33.53
N SER A 33 -10.86 6.64 -33.20
CA SER A 33 -10.44 5.55 -34.11
C SER A 33 -9.65 4.46 -33.38
N ARG A 34 -9.51 3.29 -34.01
CA ARG A 34 -8.67 2.19 -33.50
C ARG A 34 -7.19 2.59 -33.35
N ARG A 35 -6.63 3.38 -34.27
CA ARG A 35 -5.24 3.87 -34.21
C ARG A 35 -5.02 4.73 -32.96
N TRP A 36 -5.95 5.63 -32.66
CA TRP A 36 -5.90 6.49 -31.47
C TRP A 36 -6.16 5.70 -30.18
N CYS A 37 -7.09 4.74 -30.18
CA CYS A 37 -7.30 3.85 -29.04
C CYS A 37 -6.05 3.05 -28.68
N SER A 38 -5.37 2.48 -29.68
CA SER A 38 -4.10 1.76 -29.53
C SER A 38 -3.00 2.68 -28.98
N LEU A 39 -2.79 3.83 -29.63
CA LEU A 39 -1.80 4.86 -29.24
C LEU A 39 -1.92 5.25 -27.76
N ILE A 40 -3.13 5.60 -27.32
CA ILE A 40 -3.41 6.13 -25.99
C ILE A 40 -3.42 4.99 -24.94
N SER A 41 -3.61 3.74 -25.35
CA SER A 41 -3.58 2.58 -24.45
C SER A 41 -2.18 1.95 -24.33
N ALA A 42 -1.21 2.40 -25.12
CA ALA A 42 0.17 1.93 -25.03
C ALA A 42 0.85 2.36 -23.72
N PRO A 43 1.69 1.51 -23.09
CA PRO A 43 2.41 1.87 -21.87
C PRO A 43 3.28 3.13 -22.01
N SER A 44 3.87 3.39 -23.19
CA SER A 44 4.64 4.61 -23.45
C SER A 44 3.80 5.88 -23.35
N PHE A 45 2.52 5.84 -23.75
CA PHE A 45 1.62 6.99 -23.61
C PHE A 45 1.26 7.24 -22.14
N ALA A 46 1.02 6.17 -21.37
CA ALA A 46 0.86 6.28 -19.92
C ALA A 46 2.11 6.90 -19.28
N TYR A 47 3.32 6.48 -19.67
CA TYR A 47 4.58 7.07 -19.21
C TYR A 47 4.65 8.59 -19.48
N ILE A 48 4.34 9.04 -20.71
CA ILE A 48 4.33 10.47 -21.04
C ILE A 48 3.31 11.23 -20.16
N VAL A 49 2.10 10.69 -19.99
CA VAL A 49 1.06 11.31 -19.14
C VAL A 49 1.50 11.38 -17.68
N HIS A 50 2.08 10.30 -17.12
CA HIS A 50 2.61 10.27 -15.76
C HIS A 50 3.77 11.27 -15.60
N ARG A 51 4.71 11.35 -16.57
CA ARG A 51 5.82 12.31 -16.53
C ARG A 51 5.31 13.74 -16.52
N LEU A 52 4.45 14.12 -17.46
CA LEU A 52 3.90 15.48 -17.57
C LEU A 52 3.02 15.90 -16.39
N ARG A 53 2.39 14.94 -15.69
CA ARG A 53 1.49 15.17 -14.54
C ARG A 53 2.06 14.65 -13.21
N SER A 54 3.36 14.39 -13.16
CA SER A 54 4.10 14.04 -11.93
C SER A 54 4.35 15.28 -11.06
N SER A 55 4.63 16.41 -11.71
CA SER A 55 4.91 17.71 -11.09
C SER A 55 3.67 18.48 -10.65
N SER A 56 2.47 18.10 -11.10
CA SER A 56 1.23 18.72 -10.61
C SER A 56 0.90 18.21 -9.20
N ILE A 57 1.25 19.01 -8.19
CA ILE A 57 0.94 18.84 -6.76
C ILE A 57 -0.57 19.07 -6.49
N LEU A 58 -1.42 18.51 -7.34
CA LEU A 58 -2.85 18.43 -7.10
C LEU A 58 -3.08 17.28 -6.13
N GLN A 59 -3.66 17.59 -4.98
CA GLN A 59 -4.19 16.57 -4.07
C GLN A 59 -5.23 15.76 -4.86
N ARG A 60 -4.87 14.55 -5.27
CA ARG A 60 -5.77 13.68 -6.04
C ARG A 60 -6.74 13.01 -5.07
N PRO A 61 -8.01 12.77 -5.45
CA PRO A 61 -8.97 12.10 -4.58
C PRO A 61 -8.39 10.81 -4.01
N SER A 62 -8.64 10.56 -2.72
CA SER A 62 -8.06 9.45 -1.99
C SER A 62 -8.99 8.89 -0.94
N THR A 63 -8.79 7.63 -0.59
CA THR A 63 -9.60 6.87 0.37
C THR A 63 -8.72 5.87 1.11
N LEU A 64 -9.13 5.41 2.29
CA LEU A 64 -8.58 4.19 2.86
C LEU A 64 -9.31 2.99 2.25
N LEU A 65 -8.56 2.08 1.64
CA LEU A 65 -9.03 0.77 1.22
C LEU A 65 -8.82 -0.22 2.36
N ILE A 66 -9.90 -0.82 2.85
CA ILE A 66 -9.91 -1.71 4.01
C ILE A 66 -10.42 -3.09 3.58
N SER A 67 -9.55 -4.11 3.62
CA SER A 67 -9.95 -5.51 3.39
C SER A 67 -10.35 -6.15 4.73
N ASN A 68 -11.63 -6.51 4.88
CA ASN A 68 -12.19 -7.09 6.10
C ASN A 68 -13.09 -8.31 5.80
N TYR A 69 -13.39 -9.11 6.82
CA TYR A 69 -14.26 -10.29 6.72
C TYR A 69 -15.66 -9.96 7.26
N ILE A 70 -16.67 -9.99 6.39
CA ILE A 70 -18.04 -9.53 6.64
C ILE A 70 -19.02 -10.59 6.13
N ASP A 71 -19.91 -11.07 7.00
CA ASP A 71 -20.91 -12.13 6.72
C ASP A 71 -20.33 -13.39 6.06
N GLY A 72 -19.14 -13.83 6.48
CA GLY A 72 -18.50 -15.05 5.96
C GLY A 72 -17.68 -14.87 4.68
N VAL A 73 -17.55 -13.65 4.15
CA VAL A 73 -16.83 -13.35 2.90
C VAL A 73 -15.85 -12.18 3.12
N ARG A 74 -14.69 -12.20 2.45
CA ARG A 74 -13.81 -11.02 2.42
C ARG A 74 -14.42 -9.95 1.51
N LYS A 75 -14.61 -8.74 2.05
CA LYS A 75 -15.07 -7.56 1.33
C LYS A 75 -14.04 -6.44 1.46
N VAL A 76 -13.98 -5.59 0.44
CA VAL A 76 -13.26 -4.32 0.47
C VAL A 76 -14.25 -3.20 0.76
N LEU A 77 -13.90 -2.35 1.73
CA LEU A 77 -14.56 -1.10 2.03
C LEU A 77 -13.64 0.06 1.62
N MET A 78 -14.25 1.19 1.28
CA MET A 78 -13.57 2.47 1.05
C MET A 78 -14.20 3.52 1.96
N THR A 79 -13.39 4.35 2.60
CA THR A 79 -13.85 5.33 3.60
C THR A 79 -14.39 6.63 3.02
N SER A 80 -14.04 6.97 1.78
CA SER A 80 -14.59 8.10 1.05
C SER A 80 -15.95 7.77 0.43
N GLU A 81 -16.89 8.69 0.57
CA GLU A 81 -18.27 8.56 0.09
C GLU A 81 -18.47 9.04 -1.35
N GLU A 82 -17.40 9.46 -2.04
CA GLU A 82 -17.45 9.88 -3.44
C GLU A 82 -17.94 8.74 -4.36
N PRO A 83 -18.76 9.03 -5.38
CA PRO A 83 -19.34 8.02 -6.27
C PRO A 83 -18.31 7.09 -6.92
N GLU A 84 -17.14 7.61 -7.28
CA GLU A 84 -16.04 6.88 -7.89
C GLU A 84 -15.51 5.78 -6.96
N PHE A 85 -15.29 6.09 -5.67
CA PHE A 85 -14.80 5.12 -4.70
C PHE A 85 -15.88 4.09 -4.33
N ARG A 86 -17.13 4.52 -4.16
CA ARG A 86 -18.27 3.60 -3.97
C ARG A 86 -18.40 2.62 -5.14
N SER A 87 -18.26 3.12 -6.38
CA SER A 87 -18.27 2.29 -7.59
C SER A 87 -17.08 1.30 -7.64
N LEU A 88 -15.87 1.78 -7.31
CA LEU A 88 -14.65 0.98 -7.32
C LEU A 88 -14.68 -0.13 -6.25
N ALA A 89 -15.14 0.16 -5.03
CA ALA A 89 -15.33 -0.82 -3.98
C ALA A 89 -16.36 -1.89 -4.39
N SER A 90 -17.50 -1.48 -4.98
CA SER A 90 -18.51 -2.39 -5.51
C SER A 90 -17.94 -3.31 -6.59
N LEU A 91 -17.15 -2.77 -7.52
CA LEU A 91 -16.48 -3.51 -8.60
C LEU A 91 -15.46 -4.54 -8.08
N ILE A 92 -14.65 -4.16 -7.10
CA ILE A 92 -13.69 -5.08 -6.44
C ILE A 92 -14.45 -6.23 -5.74
N ASN A 93 -15.52 -5.91 -5.00
CA ASN A 93 -16.35 -6.91 -4.33
C ASN A 93 -17.06 -7.84 -5.34
N GLN A 94 -17.52 -7.32 -6.47
CA GLN A 94 -18.12 -8.12 -7.55
C GLN A 94 -17.10 -9.07 -8.18
N TYR A 95 -15.85 -8.65 -8.36
CA TYR A 95 -14.77 -9.50 -8.87
C TYR A 95 -14.52 -10.71 -7.94
N TYR A 96 -14.49 -10.47 -6.62
CA TYR A 96 -14.37 -11.56 -5.63
C TYR A 96 -15.55 -12.54 -5.68
N VAL A 97 -16.80 -12.04 -5.77
CA VAL A 97 -18.01 -12.87 -5.81
C VAL A 97 -18.11 -13.71 -7.11
N ASN A 98 -17.71 -13.14 -8.25
CA ASN A 98 -17.83 -13.80 -9.55
C ASN A 98 -16.81 -14.93 -9.76
N ASN A 99 -15.63 -14.87 -9.13
CA ASN A 99 -14.60 -15.93 -9.18
C ASN A 99 -14.92 -17.10 -8.24
N ARG A 100 -16.09 -17.71 -8.47
CA ARG A 100 -16.76 -18.73 -7.64
C ARG A 100 -15.85 -19.88 -7.14
N SER A 101 -15.33 -19.75 -5.92
CA SER A 101 -15.28 -20.84 -4.92
C SER A 101 -14.80 -20.28 -3.57
N VAL A 102 -15.74 -19.74 -2.77
CA VAL A 102 -15.51 -19.15 -1.42
C VAL A 102 -14.16 -18.40 -1.33
N SER A 103 -14.01 -17.41 -2.20
CA SER A 103 -12.77 -16.66 -2.43
C SER A 103 -12.38 -15.88 -1.16
N LEU A 104 -11.41 -16.43 -0.42
CA LEU A 104 -10.75 -15.74 0.69
C LEU A 104 -9.66 -14.81 0.16
N ASP A 105 -10.00 -13.98 -0.83
CA ASP A 105 -9.05 -13.11 -1.51
C ASP A 105 -8.53 -12.05 -0.54
N ILE A 106 -7.21 -12.04 -0.34
CA ILE A 106 -6.53 -11.14 0.60
C ILE A 106 -5.79 -10.09 -0.20
N VAL A 107 -6.15 -8.81 -0.03
CA VAL A 107 -5.28 -7.70 -0.45
C VAL A 107 -4.11 -7.66 0.53
N HIS A 108 -2.91 -7.94 0.05
CA HIS A 108 -1.68 -7.98 0.84
C HIS A 108 -0.97 -6.63 0.88
N ALA A 109 -0.93 -5.91 -0.24
CA ALA A 109 -0.27 -4.61 -0.35
C ALA A 109 -0.94 -3.73 -1.42
N SER A 110 -0.82 -2.41 -1.31
CA SER A 110 -1.04 -1.46 -2.41
C SER A 110 0.29 -0.81 -2.81
N CYS A 111 0.39 -0.40 -4.07
CA CYS A 111 1.43 0.51 -4.53
C CYS A 111 0.86 1.33 -5.70
N HIS A 112 0.80 2.66 -5.57
CA HIS A 112 0.01 3.52 -6.46
C HIS A 112 -1.47 3.05 -6.47
N ASP A 113 -2.06 2.84 -7.64
CA ASP A 113 -3.41 2.27 -7.84
C ASP A 113 -3.40 0.74 -8.03
N LEU A 114 -2.24 0.08 -7.91
CA LEU A 114 -2.12 -1.38 -8.03
C LEU A 114 -2.30 -2.06 -6.67
N LEU A 115 -3.04 -3.17 -6.67
CA LEU A 115 -3.25 -4.04 -5.52
C LEU A 115 -2.56 -5.38 -5.74
N LEU A 116 -1.75 -5.81 -4.77
CA LEU A 116 -1.26 -7.18 -4.70
C LEU A 116 -2.23 -8.03 -3.88
N CYS A 117 -2.80 -9.04 -4.52
CA CYS A 117 -3.78 -9.93 -3.94
C CYS A 117 -3.29 -11.39 -3.91
N THR A 118 -3.92 -12.21 -3.09
CA THR A 118 -3.74 -13.67 -3.08
C THR A 118 -5.09 -14.36 -3.19
N GLN A 119 -5.23 -15.30 -4.12
CA GLN A 119 -6.39 -16.19 -4.18
C GLN A 119 -6.14 -17.43 -3.31
N LYS A 120 -6.75 -17.50 -2.13
CA LYS A 120 -6.71 -18.71 -1.29
C LYS A 120 -7.82 -19.68 -1.70
N LYS A 121 -7.47 -20.67 -2.53
CA LYS A 121 -8.31 -21.85 -2.78
C LYS A 121 -8.40 -22.68 -1.49
N LEU A 122 -9.61 -23.09 -1.09
CA LEU A 122 -9.86 -23.99 0.05
C LEU A 122 -9.36 -25.42 -0.23
N LYS A 123 -8.04 -25.62 -0.28
CA LYS A 123 -7.45 -26.92 0.07
C LYS A 123 -7.46 -27.00 1.60
N MET A 124 -7.83 -28.17 2.14
CA MET A 124 -8.10 -28.34 3.59
C MET A 124 -6.97 -27.81 4.49
N PHE A 125 -7.35 -27.35 5.68
CA PHE A 125 -6.55 -26.65 6.70
C PHE A 125 -5.32 -27.41 7.27
N SER A 126 -4.81 -28.45 6.61
CA SER A 126 -3.77 -29.35 7.16
C SER A 126 -2.36 -29.18 6.58
N ALA A 127 -2.14 -28.26 5.63
CA ALA A 127 -0.83 -28.10 4.98
C ALA A 127 -0.03 -26.94 5.60
N VAL A 128 1.14 -27.26 6.17
CA VAL A 128 2.12 -26.28 6.69
C VAL A 128 2.66 -25.36 5.58
N VAL A 129 2.73 -25.90 4.35
CA VAL A 129 3.16 -25.23 3.12
C VAL A 129 2.03 -25.34 2.09
N CYS A 130 1.66 -24.21 1.47
CA CYS A 130 0.66 -24.17 0.41
C CYS A 130 1.27 -23.63 -0.88
N ASP A 131 0.77 -24.08 -2.04
CA ASP A 131 0.91 -23.31 -3.28
C ASP A 131 0.11 -22.01 -3.11
N VAL A 132 0.78 -20.86 -3.10
CA VAL A 132 0.14 -19.54 -3.01
C VAL A 132 0.15 -18.88 -4.38
N GLU A 133 -1.04 -18.61 -4.92
CA GLU A 133 -1.23 -17.87 -6.17
C GLU A 133 -1.47 -16.39 -5.83
N TYR A 134 -0.44 -15.58 -6.11
CA TYR A 134 -0.52 -14.12 -6.05
C TYR A 134 -1.03 -13.58 -7.39
N TYR A 135 -1.70 -12.43 -7.38
CA TYR A 135 -2.02 -11.68 -8.59
C TYR A 135 -1.94 -10.18 -8.32
N VAL A 136 -1.53 -9.42 -9.35
CA VAL A 136 -1.58 -7.96 -9.34
C VAL A 136 -2.85 -7.51 -10.06
N LEU A 137 -3.65 -6.67 -9.40
CA LEU A 137 -4.91 -6.13 -9.89
C LEU A 137 -4.79 -4.61 -10.02
N ASN A 138 -5.16 -4.06 -11.17
CA ASN A 138 -5.54 -2.66 -11.31
C ASN A 138 -7.08 -2.60 -11.33
N PRO A 139 -7.75 -2.14 -10.26
CA PRO A 139 -9.20 -2.13 -10.20
C PRO A 139 -9.83 -1.06 -11.10
N ILE A 140 -9.06 -0.04 -11.52
CA ILE A 140 -9.50 1.02 -12.42
C ILE A 140 -9.56 0.52 -13.86
N THR A 141 -8.51 -0.18 -14.34
CA THR A 141 -8.48 -0.76 -15.70
C THR A 141 -9.18 -2.12 -15.78
N ARG A 142 -9.48 -2.75 -14.64
CA ARG A 142 -9.98 -4.14 -14.49
C ARG A 142 -9.00 -5.20 -15.04
N GLN A 143 -7.74 -4.83 -15.22
CA GLN A 143 -6.70 -5.77 -15.61
C GLN A 143 -6.15 -6.49 -14.39
N SER A 144 -5.85 -7.78 -14.55
CA SER A 144 -5.24 -8.62 -13.52
C SER A 144 -4.21 -9.54 -14.13
N ILE A 145 -3.05 -9.66 -13.50
CA ILE A 145 -1.99 -10.60 -13.91
C ILE A 145 -1.72 -11.55 -12.75
N THR A 146 -1.96 -12.84 -12.96
CA THR A 146 -1.60 -13.91 -12.02
C THR A 146 -0.10 -14.17 -12.09
N LEU A 147 0.56 -14.17 -10.94
CA LEU A 147 1.98 -14.51 -10.83
C LEU A 147 2.15 -16.03 -10.80
N PRO A 148 3.32 -16.58 -11.18
CA PRO A 148 3.58 -18.01 -11.04
C PRO A 148 3.37 -18.46 -9.57
N PRO A 149 2.87 -19.68 -9.31
CA PRO A 149 2.64 -20.14 -7.94
C PRO A 149 3.92 -20.17 -7.11
N LEU A 150 3.84 -19.72 -5.85
CA LEU A 150 4.97 -19.75 -4.91
C LEU A 150 4.71 -20.76 -3.78
N ARG A 151 5.65 -21.67 -3.55
CA ARG A 151 5.59 -22.69 -2.48
C ARG A 151 6.30 -22.22 -1.21
N ARG A 152 5.54 -21.65 -0.27
CA ARG A 152 6.10 -21.21 1.03
C ARG A 152 5.16 -21.54 2.20
N PRO A 153 5.69 -21.55 3.43
CA PRO A 153 4.87 -21.66 4.63
C PRO A 153 3.82 -20.56 4.69
N SER A 154 2.69 -20.85 5.33
CA SER A 154 1.78 -19.77 5.73
C SER A 154 2.50 -18.77 6.65
N ASN A 155 2.16 -17.48 6.52
CA ASN A 155 2.69 -16.34 7.31
C ASN A 155 4.00 -15.70 6.83
N ALA A 156 4.38 -15.83 5.55
CA ALA A 156 5.41 -14.97 4.96
C ALA A 156 5.01 -13.47 5.02
N LYS A 157 5.96 -12.58 5.32
CA LYS A 157 5.80 -11.13 5.19
C LYS A 157 5.91 -10.77 3.71
N ILE A 158 5.02 -9.90 3.24
CA ILE A 158 4.90 -9.52 1.83
C ILE A 158 5.19 -8.02 1.69
N GLY A 159 5.90 -7.64 0.64
CA GLY A 159 6.04 -6.24 0.24
C GLY A 159 5.92 -6.11 -1.27
N PHE A 160 5.38 -4.99 -1.72
CA PHE A 160 5.07 -4.73 -3.12
C PHE A 160 5.56 -3.33 -3.48
N ILE A 161 6.39 -3.24 -4.52
CA ILE A 161 6.98 -1.97 -4.92
C ILE A 161 6.99 -1.84 -6.43
N PHE A 162 6.65 -0.64 -6.90
CA PHE A 162 6.62 -0.23 -8.29
C PHE A 162 7.71 0.80 -8.56
N ARG A 163 8.39 0.69 -9.70
CA ARG A 163 9.46 1.60 -10.14
C ARG A 163 9.23 1.96 -11.61
N CYS A 164 9.48 3.22 -11.94
CA CYS A 164 9.47 3.72 -13.31
C CYS A 164 10.91 4.01 -13.74
N TYR A 165 11.36 3.37 -14.82
CA TYR A 165 12.66 3.62 -15.43
C TYR A 165 12.52 4.71 -16.49
N HIS A 166 12.83 5.94 -16.12
CA HIS A 166 12.60 7.13 -16.96
C HIS A 166 13.33 7.07 -18.31
N ASP A 167 14.54 6.53 -18.33
CA ASP A 167 15.39 6.45 -19.53
C ASP A 167 14.85 5.42 -20.54
N GLN A 168 14.17 4.39 -20.06
CA GLN A 168 13.63 3.28 -20.86
C GLN A 168 12.11 3.40 -21.10
N GLN A 169 11.47 4.44 -20.54
CA GLN A 169 10.01 4.61 -20.48
C GLN A 169 9.27 3.38 -19.92
N GLN A 170 9.96 2.54 -19.14
CA GLN A 170 9.50 1.22 -18.75
C GLN A 170 9.00 1.22 -17.31
N PHE A 171 7.84 0.60 -17.10
CA PHE A 171 7.29 0.33 -15.80
C PHE A 171 7.72 -1.06 -15.32
N SER A 172 8.04 -1.17 -14.03
CA SER A 172 8.49 -2.41 -13.41
C SER A 172 7.94 -2.53 -12.00
N TYR A 173 7.70 -3.75 -11.53
CA TYR A 173 7.39 -4.02 -10.13
C TYR A 173 8.15 -5.23 -9.59
N ARG A 174 8.19 -5.29 -8.27
CA ARG A 174 8.69 -6.41 -7.49
C ARG A 174 7.70 -6.79 -6.41
N VAL A 175 7.51 -8.10 -6.21
CA VAL A 175 6.89 -8.65 -5.01
C VAL A 175 7.98 -9.36 -4.23
N MET A 176 8.20 -8.94 -2.99
CA MET A 176 9.18 -9.53 -2.08
C MET A 176 8.44 -10.33 -1.00
N CYS A 177 8.75 -11.62 -0.92
CA CYS A 177 8.23 -12.54 0.09
C CYS A 177 9.36 -12.92 1.03
N ILE A 178 9.22 -12.54 2.31
CA ILE A 178 10.15 -12.93 3.37
C ILE A 178 9.47 -14.05 4.18
N PRO A 179 9.96 -15.29 4.17
CA PRO A 179 9.37 -16.39 4.92
C PRO A 179 9.48 -16.12 6.44
N LYS A 180 8.59 -16.75 7.23
CA LYS A 180 8.78 -16.78 8.68
C LYS A 180 10.07 -17.53 9.01
N PHE A 181 10.96 -16.90 9.75
CA PHE A 181 12.09 -17.53 10.45
C PHE A 181 11.92 -17.30 11.95
N GLU A 182 12.40 -18.23 12.77
CA GLU A 182 12.07 -18.29 14.22
C GLU A 182 13.20 -17.84 15.14
N TYR A 183 14.39 -17.58 14.58
CA TYR A 183 15.59 -17.18 15.30
C TYR A 183 16.22 -15.96 14.64
N GLU A 184 16.93 -15.14 15.43
CA GLU A 184 17.76 -14.08 14.89
C GLU A 184 18.79 -14.66 13.92
N SER A 185 18.88 -14.08 12.74
CA SER A 185 19.86 -14.45 11.72
C SER A 185 20.37 -13.19 11.05
N SER A 186 21.67 -13.12 10.79
CA SER A 186 22.26 -12.05 9.99
C SER A 186 21.95 -12.21 8.50
N GLU A 187 21.42 -13.35 8.06
CA GLU A 187 21.03 -13.62 6.67
C GLU A 187 19.75 -14.46 6.58
N PHE A 188 18.88 -14.17 5.62
CA PHE A 188 17.69 -14.98 5.36
C PHE A 188 17.37 -15.08 3.87
N LYS A 189 16.68 -16.16 3.50
CA LYS A 189 16.17 -16.39 2.15
C LYS A 189 14.93 -15.54 1.89
N VAL A 190 14.82 -14.99 0.68
CA VAL A 190 13.64 -14.25 0.20
C VAL A 190 13.27 -14.76 -1.19
N ASP A 191 11.99 -14.71 -1.54
CA ASP A 191 11.56 -14.81 -2.93
C ASP A 191 11.23 -13.44 -3.48
N ILE A 192 11.74 -13.15 -4.67
CA ILE A 192 11.47 -11.90 -5.37
C ILE A 192 10.90 -12.23 -6.75
N PHE A 193 9.65 -11.83 -6.98
CA PHE A 193 9.04 -11.81 -8.31
C PHE A 193 9.50 -10.57 -9.06
N SER A 194 9.91 -10.74 -10.32
CA SER A 194 10.18 -9.64 -11.26
C SER A 194 9.16 -9.62 -12.39
N SER A 195 8.50 -8.47 -12.58
CA SER A 195 7.64 -8.22 -13.74
C SER A 195 8.37 -8.32 -15.07
N ASP A 196 9.67 -8.03 -15.07
CA ASP A 196 10.48 -7.89 -16.27
C ASP A 196 10.87 -9.26 -16.84
N THR A 197 10.98 -10.27 -15.96
CA THR A 197 11.26 -11.67 -16.33
C THR A 197 10.04 -12.58 -16.24
N GLY A 198 8.97 -12.12 -15.60
CA GLY A 198 7.76 -12.91 -15.32
C GLY A 198 7.99 -14.05 -14.32
N LYS A 199 9.05 -14.01 -13.51
CA LYS A 199 9.51 -15.14 -12.67
C LYS A 199 9.81 -14.74 -11.22
N TRP A 200 9.68 -15.72 -10.34
CA TRP A 200 10.28 -15.69 -9.01
C TRP A 200 11.76 -16.06 -9.08
N SER A 201 12.53 -15.47 -8.18
CA SER A 201 13.93 -15.80 -7.89
C SER A 201 14.10 -15.91 -6.38
N GLU A 202 14.77 -16.97 -5.91
CA GLU A 202 15.23 -17.03 -4.52
C GLU A 202 16.53 -16.22 -4.41
N SER A 203 16.72 -15.50 -3.31
CA SER A 203 17.98 -14.83 -2.97
C SER A 203 18.22 -14.88 -1.48
N VAL A 204 19.48 -14.77 -1.06
CA VAL A 204 19.85 -14.58 0.34
C VAL A 204 20.13 -13.10 0.54
N VAL A 205 19.55 -12.53 1.60
CA VAL A 205 19.72 -11.13 1.96
C VAL A 205 20.31 -11.05 3.35
N SER A 206 21.46 -10.40 3.47
CA SER A 206 22.07 -10.08 4.77
C SER A 206 21.35 -8.90 5.42
N CYS A 207 21.24 -8.90 6.75
CA CYS A 207 20.56 -7.89 7.56
C CYS A 207 21.34 -7.64 8.88
N PRO A 208 20.99 -6.59 9.64
CA PRO A 208 21.63 -6.34 10.94
C PRO A 208 21.43 -7.52 11.91
N PRO A 209 22.40 -7.78 12.81
CA PRO A 209 22.20 -8.68 13.95
C PRO A 209 20.95 -8.26 14.74
N GLY A 210 20.15 -9.23 15.18
CA GLY A 210 18.89 -8.97 15.89
C GLY A 210 17.67 -8.73 15.00
N PHE A 211 17.80 -8.59 13.67
CA PHE A 211 16.64 -8.43 12.79
C PHE A 211 15.73 -9.66 12.82
N HIS A 212 14.50 -9.48 13.29
CA HIS A 212 13.49 -10.55 13.28
C HIS A 212 12.05 -10.00 13.33
N PHE A 213 11.12 -10.80 12.82
CA PHE A 213 9.70 -10.52 12.89
C PHE A 213 9.05 -11.23 14.07
N SER A 214 8.07 -10.58 14.71
CA SER A 214 7.20 -11.24 15.67
C SER A 214 6.39 -12.36 15.01
N GLY A 215 6.34 -13.53 15.63
CA GLY A 215 5.47 -14.62 15.20
C GLY A 215 3.96 -14.33 15.33
N TYR A 216 3.57 -13.34 16.15
CA TYR A 216 2.18 -13.03 16.47
C TYR A 216 1.69 -11.64 16.05
N ALA A 217 2.56 -10.64 15.81
CA ALA A 217 2.08 -9.32 15.40
C ALA A 217 1.70 -9.27 13.93
N HIS A 218 0.69 -8.45 13.67
CA HIS A 218 -0.06 -8.35 12.42
C HIS A 218 0.87 -8.16 11.22
N SER A 219 0.53 -8.83 10.12
CA SER A 219 1.36 -8.86 8.92
C SER A 219 1.19 -7.61 8.07
N TYR A 220 1.56 -6.45 8.63
CA TYR A 220 1.74 -5.24 7.84
C TYR A 220 2.71 -5.52 6.68
N ALA A 221 2.30 -5.13 5.48
CA ALA A 221 3.17 -5.22 4.31
C ALA A 221 4.39 -4.30 4.44
N GLY A 222 5.45 -4.63 3.71
CA GLY A 222 6.59 -3.74 3.55
C GLY A 222 6.14 -2.42 2.95
N VAL A 223 6.51 -1.30 3.59
CA VAL A 223 6.07 0.03 3.19
C VAL A 223 7.04 0.56 2.12
N PRO A 224 6.57 0.85 0.89
CA PRO A 224 7.43 1.41 -0.15
C PRO A 224 7.76 2.88 0.16
N TYR A 225 9.04 3.20 0.26
CA TYR A 225 9.54 4.55 0.50
C TYR A 225 10.89 4.74 -0.21
N GLN A 226 11.04 5.83 -0.97
CA GLN A 226 12.26 6.15 -1.74
C GLN A 226 12.85 4.98 -2.56
N GLY A 227 12.00 4.12 -3.13
CA GLY A 227 12.44 2.98 -3.95
C GLY A 227 12.89 1.74 -3.16
N LEU A 228 12.80 1.76 -1.83
CA LEU A 228 13.02 0.63 -0.92
C LEU A 228 11.70 0.14 -0.29
N LEU A 229 11.68 -1.08 0.22
CA LEU A 229 10.62 -1.63 1.08
C LEU A 229 11.09 -1.66 2.53
N PHE A 230 10.38 -0.97 3.42
CA PHE A 230 10.70 -0.91 4.85
C PHE A 230 9.79 -1.79 5.70
N TRP A 231 10.39 -2.48 6.67
CA TRP A 231 9.67 -3.16 7.75
C TRP A 231 10.21 -2.72 9.12
N TRP A 232 9.31 -2.70 10.10
CA TRP A 232 9.67 -2.56 11.51
C TRP A 232 10.05 -3.91 12.10
N SER A 233 11.25 -3.99 12.67
CA SER A 233 11.81 -5.18 13.32
C SER A 233 11.54 -5.16 14.83
N LEU A 234 11.50 -6.33 15.47
CA LEU A 234 11.16 -6.45 16.89
C LEU A 234 12.19 -5.83 17.85
N ASP A 235 13.46 -5.84 17.45
CA ASP A 235 14.57 -5.16 18.14
C ASP A 235 14.42 -3.62 18.18
N GLY A 236 13.46 -3.06 17.44
CA GLY A 236 13.16 -1.63 17.40
C GLY A 236 13.88 -0.87 16.29
N HIS A 237 14.42 -1.55 15.29
CA HIS A 237 14.99 -0.91 14.11
C HIS A 237 14.02 -0.98 12.92
N LEU A 238 14.06 0.03 12.06
CA LEU A 238 13.40 -0.01 10.76
C LEU A 238 14.44 -0.42 9.71
N VAL A 239 14.15 -1.47 8.94
CA VAL A 239 15.09 -2.01 7.93
C VAL A 239 14.49 -1.89 6.53
N GLY A 240 15.25 -1.28 5.62
CA GLY A 240 14.90 -1.00 4.24
C GLY A 240 15.66 -1.90 3.28
N PHE A 241 14.92 -2.66 2.47
CA PHE A 241 15.46 -3.58 1.46
C PHE A 241 15.17 -3.06 0.05
N ASP A 242 16.07 -3.31 -0.91
CA ASP A 242 15.83 -3.07 -2.33
C ASP A 242 15.57 -4.39 -3.07
N PRO A 243 14.32 -4.68 -3.49
CA PRO A 243 14.00 -5.89 -4.25
C PRO A 243 14.50 -5.89 -5.71
N TYR A 244 15.19 -4.84 -6.15
CA TYR A 244 15.82 -4.78 -7.47
C TYR A 244 17.31 -5.14 -7.44
N THR A 245 17.99 -4.93 -6.30
CA THR A 245 19.40 -5.32 -6.09
C THR A 245 19.59 -6.44 -5.08
N ASN A 246 18.49 -6.89 -4.44
CA ASN A 246 18.42 -7.98 -3.45
C ASN A 246 19.28 -7.71 -2.20
N LYS A 247 19.33 -6.44 -1.77
CA LYS A 247 20.16 -5.98 -0.65
C LYS A 247 19.32 -5.39 0.49
N CYS A 248 19.80 -5.56 1.72
CA CYS A 248 19.51 -4.63 2.80
C CYS A 248 20.29 -3.35 2.52
N CYS A 249 19.59 -2.23 2.29
CA CYS A 249 20.20 -0.97 1.88
C CYS A 249 20.26 0.05 3.01
N ARG A 250 19.38 -0.06 4.02
CA ARG A 250 19.22 0.98 5.03
C ARG A 250 18.72 0.43 6.36
N VAL A 251 19.27 0.96 7.45
CA VAL A 251 18.86 0.67 8.83
C VAL A 251 18.62 2.00 9.51
N ILE A 252 17.49 2.14 10.18
CA ILE A 252 17.12 3.37 10.87
C ILE A 252 16.73 3.02 12.30
N TYR A 253 17.43 3.60 13.27
CA TYR A 253 17.19 3.41 14.69
C TYR A 253 15.84 4.02 15.09
N LYS A 254 15.16 3.43 16.08
CA LYS A 254 13.93 4.00 16.69
C LYS A 254 14.16 5.42 17.22
N PRO A 255 13.10 6.22 17.39
CA PRO A 255 13.17 7.43 18.21
C PRO A 255 13.68 7.10 19.61
N GLU A 256 14.48 8.00 20.19
CA GLU A 256 14.95 7.90 21.59
C GLU A 256 13.76 7.94 22.57
N ASP A 257 12.81 8.85 22.33
CA ASP A 257 11.58 9.03 23.12
C ASP A 257 10.46 8.02 22.82
N LEU A 258 10.77 6.88 22.18
CA LEU A 258 9.77 5.85 21.89
C LEU A 258 9.32 5.18 23.20
N ALA A 259 8.02 5.15 23.49
CA ALA A 259 7.52 4.68 24.77
C ALA A 259 7.90 3.20 25.01
N PRO A 260 8.48 2.85 26.17
CA PRO A 260 8.96 1.50 26.44
C PRO A 260 7.81 0.50 26.54
N ASN A 261 8.06 -0.74 26.11
CA ASN A 261 7.10 -1.85 26.11
C ASN A 261 5.80 -1.61 25.30
N ARG A 262 5.71 -0.54 24.50
CA ARG A 262 4.57 -0.25 23.63
C ARG A 262 4.90 -0.54 22.17
N ARG A 263 4.01 -1.24 21.46
CA ARG A 263 4.20 -1.57 20.04
C ARG A 263 4.00 -0.35 19.14
N ILE A 264 4.75 -0.26 18.04
CA ILE A 264 4.36 0.58 16.90
C ILE A 264 3.00 0.08 16.38
N GLN A 265 2.05 1.00 16.25
CA GLN A 265 0.69 0.70 15.79
C GLN A 265 0.59 0.84 14.27
N ARG A 266 1.36 1.76 13.67
CA ARG A 266 1.44 1.94 12.22
C ARG A 266 2.82 2.40 11.79
N LEU A 267 3.29 1.83 10.69
CA LEU A 267 4.29 2.39 9.76
C LEU A 267 3.55 2.69 8.44
N GLY A 268 3.83 3.84 7.82
CA GLY A 268 3.23 4.26 6.55
C GLY A 268 3.87 5.55 6.01
N VAL A 269 3.39 6.05 4.86
CA VAL A 269 3.89 7.28 4.23
C VAL A 269 2.77 8.31 4.16
N CYS A 270 3.03 9.53 4.63
CA CYS A 270 2.10 10.66 4.58
C CYS A 270 2.78 11.81 3.83
N ASN A 271 2.20 12.27 2.73
CA ASN A 271 2.68 13.42 1.95
C ASN A 271 4.20 13.39 1.69
N GLY A 272 4.66 12.25 1.15
CA GLY A 272 6.07 12.00 0.82
C GLY A 272 7.02 11.74 2.00
N ALA A 273 6.53 11.76 3.25
CA ALA A 273 7.35 11.50 4.44
C ALA A 273 7.01 10.16 5.10
N LEU A 274 8.03 9.40 5.50
CA LEU A 274 7.86 8.14 6.22
C LEU A 274 7.51 8.42 7.68
N ARG A 275 6.49 7.76 8.20
CA ARG A 275 5.96 7.98 9.55
C ARG A 275 5.73 6.69 10.31
N ILE A 276 5.89 6.80 11.63
CA ILE A 276 5.46 5.79 12.59
C ILE A 276 4.53 6.42 13.62
N CYS A 277 3.67 5.62 14.23
CA CYS A 277 2.91 6.04 15.40
C CYS A 277 2.80 4.94 16.45
N GLN A 278 2.60 5.37 17.69
CA GLN A 278 2.53 4.55 18.87
C GLN A 278 1.37 5.04 19.73
N LEU A 279 0.55 4.11 20.21
CA LEU A 279 -0.36 4.36 21.32
C LEU A 279 0.44 4.13 22.60
N ALA A 280 0.40 5.10 23.50
CA ALA A 280 1.10 5.11 24.77
C ALA A 280 0.16 5.60 25.89
N GLY A 281 0.66 5.59 27.12
CA GLY A 281 -0.14 5.90 28.31
C GLY A 281 0.27 5.09 29.54
N PRO A 282 -0.46 5.26 30.67
CA PRO A 282 -0.32 4.42 31.87
C PRO A 282 -0.49 2.92 31.55
N PRO A 283 0.07 1.98 32.33
CA PRO A 283 0.19 0.55 31.97
C PRO A 283 -1.14 -0.19 31.66
N TYR A 284 -2.30 0.43 31.89
CA TYR A 284 -3.62 -0.12 31.60
C TYR A 284 -4.48 0.76 30.66
N ALA A 285 -3.90 1.81 30.07
CA ALA A 285 -4.55 2.70 29.12
C ALA A 285 -3.65 3.03 27.92
N ASP A 286 -4.30 3.22 26.77
CA ASP A 286 -3.73 3.80 25.55
C ASP A 286 -4.42 5.18 25.38
N ASP A 287 -4.02 6.17 26.21
CA ASP A 287 -4.69 7.48 26.32
C ASP A 287 -3.97 8.60 25.54
N GLU A 288 -2.72 8.38 25.13
CA GLU A 288 -1.97 9.26 24.22
C GLU A 288 -1.59 8.58 22.89
N LEU A 289 -1.61 9.39 21.82
CA LEU A 289 -1.11 9.04 20.49
C LEU A 289 0.12 9.89 20.17
N LEU A 290 1.19 9.21 19.81
CA LEU A 290 2.46 9.78 19.40
C LEU A 290 2.69 9.49 17.92
N VAL A 291 3.07 10.50 17.14
CA VAL A 291 3.37 10.39 15.70
C VAL A 291 4.73 11.01 15.41
N TRP A 292 5.64 10.19 14.89
CA TRP A 292 6.96 10.62 14.45
C TRP A 292 7.06 10.59 12.93
N GLU A 293 7.84 11.52 12.40
CA GLU A 293 8.21 11.61 11.00
C GLU A 293 9.72 11.45 10.85
N LEU A 294 10.15 10.66 9.88
CA LEU A 294 11.54 10.54 9.51
C LEU A 294 11.94 11.80 8.74
N LYS A 295 12.86 12.58 9.31
CA LYS A 295 13.56 13.66 8.62
C LYS A 295 14.77 13.05 7.95
N ASP A 296 14.72 13.04 6.63
CA ASP A 296 15.76 12.46 5.78
C ASP A 296 16.58 13.61 5.18
N HIS A 297 17.75 13.86 5.78
CA HIS A 297 18.70 14.86 5.33
C HIS A 297 19.93 14.14 4.77
N ASP A 298 20.64 14.76 3.81
CA ASP A 298 21.69 14.11 3.02
C ASP A 298 22.83 13.46 3.83
N THR A 299 22.99 13.83 5.10
CA THR A 299 24.01 13.29 6.01
C THR A 299 23.48 12.39 7.13
N GLU A 300 22.23 12.56 7.59
CA GLU A 300 21.67 11.84 8.73
C GLU A 300 20.15 11.66 8.63
N CYS A 301 19.66 10.53 9.16
CA CYS A 301 18.24 10.17 9.16
C CYS A 301 17.73 10.17 10.60
N LYS A 302 16.93 11.16 10.99
CA LYS A 302 16.46 11.32 12.38
C LYS A 302 14.95 11.33 12.49
N TRP A 303 14.42 10.68 13.51
CA TRP A 303 13.00 10.79 13.85
C TRP A 303 12.73 12.10 14.58
N SER A 304 11.69 12.81 14.13
CA SER A 304 11.14 13.99 14.77
C SER A 304 9.73 13.67 15.28
N LEU A 305 9.42 14.02 16.54
CA LEU A 305 8.07 13.89 17.09
C LEU A 305 7.22 15.07 16.60
N GLU A 306 6.33 14.83 15.63
CA GLU A 306 5.50 15.88 15.04
C GLU A 306 4.21 16.10 15.83
N HIS A 307 3.65 15.04 16.44
CA HIS A 307 2.43 15.14 17.24
C HIS A 307 2.50 14.27 18.50
N LYS A 308 2.04 14.87 19.60
CA LYS A 308 1.66 14.20 20.85
C LYS A 308 0.28 14.72 21.25
N VAL A 309 -0.71 13.85 21.27
CA VAL A 309 -2.11 14.21 21.63
C VAL A 309 -2.66 13.23 22.66
N TYR A 310 -3.54 13.73 23.54
CA TYR A 310 -4.29 12.92 24.50
C TYR A 310 -5.74 12.83 24.04
N PHE A 311 -6.35 11.64 24.06
CA PHE A 311 -7.73 11.46 23.58
C PHE A 311 -8.76 12.25 24.39
N ASN A 312 -8.46 12.54 25.66
CA ASN A 312 -9.32 13.39 26.50
C ASN A 312 -9.35 14.87 26.08
N GLN A 313 -8.38 15.34 25.29
CA GLN A 313 -8.33 16.69 24.72
C GLN A 313 -9.03 16.81 23.36
N MET A 314 -9.49 15.69 22.79
CA MET A 314 -10.19 15.69 21.51
C MET A 314 -11.63 16.19 21.67
N GLY A 315 -12.11 16.98 20.71
CA GLY A 315 -13.50 17.43 20.60
C GLY A 315 -14.14 16.96 19.29
N ALA A 316 -15.46 16.95 19.25
CA ALA A 316 -16.24 16.59 18.07
C ALA A 316 -17.48 17.48 17.98
N GLU A 317 -18.00 17.70 16.77
CA GLU A 317 -19.29 18.38 16.60
C GLU A 317 -20.45 17.57 17.22
N ASN A 318 -20.34 16.23 17.22
CA ASN A 318 -21.24 15.33 17.94
C ASN A 318 -20.66 14.99 19.32
N PRO A 319 -21.24 15.47 20.45
CA PRO A 319 -20.69 15.25 21.78
C PRO A 319 -20.52 13.78 22.16
N TRP A 320 -21.39 12.90 21.66
CA TRP A 320 -21.30 11.45 21.90
C TRP A 320 -19.99 10.85 21.37
N LEU A 321 -19.47 11.36 20.24
CA LEU A 321 -18.20 10.88 19.68
C LEU A 321 -17.00 11.28 20.55
N THR A 322 -17.10 12.40 21.27
CA THR A 322 -16.07 12.84 22.23
C THR A 322 -16.06 11.94 23.47
N ASP A 323 -17.24 11.61 24.00
CA ASP A 323 -17.40 10.67 25.12
C ASP A 323 -16.91 9.27 24.74
N TYR A 324 -17.26 8.82 23.53
CA TYR A 324 -16.86 7.56 22.94
C TYR A 324 -15.33 7.37 22.87
N LEU A 325 -14.54 8.43 22.64
CA LEU A 325 -13.07 8.33 22.67
C LEU A 325 -12.47 8.35 24.08
N LYS A 326 -13.17 8.89 25.08
CA LYS A 326 -12.63 9.13 26.43
C LYS A 326 -12.63 7.90 27.33
N HIS A 327 -13.59 7.01 27.15
CA HIS A 327 -13.90 5.99 28.16
C HIS A 327 -13.37 4.57 27.87
N ILE A 328 -12.83 4.30 26.68
CA ILE A 328 -12.45 2.94 26.25
C ILE A 328 -11.20 2.99 25.35
N SER A 329 -10.32 2.00 25.48
CA SER A 329 -9.07 1.85 24.71
C SER A 329 -9.29 1.81 23.18
N ILE A 330 -8.40 2.48 22.44
CA ILE A 330 -8.30 2.38 20.97
C ILE A 330 -7.76 0.99 20.58
N GLU A 331 -8.27 0.39 19.49
CA GLU A 331 -7.86 -0.96 19.07
C GLU A 331 -6.65 -0.97 18.13
N SER A 332 -6.62 -0.03 17.17
CA SER A 332 -5.51 0.14 16.23
C SER A 332 -5.55 1.53 15.58
N VAL A 333 -4.37 2.03 15.22
CA VAL A 333 -4.24 3.02 14.16
C VAL A 333 -4.34 2.28 12.82
N LEU A 334 -5.12 2.82 11.88
CA LEU A 334 -5.35 2.21 10.57
C LEU A 334 -4.38 2.72 9.50
N GLY A 335 -4.16 4.04 9.46
CA GLY A 335 -3.41 4.73 8.41
C GLY A 335 -3.34 6.24 8.63
N TYR A 336 -2.79 6.96 7.65
CA TYR A 336 -2.62 8.40 7.64
C TYR A 336 -3.50 9.01 6.53
N HIS A 337 -3.81 10.31 6.58
CA HIS A 337 -4.28 10.97 5.36
C HIS A 337 -3.10 11.10 4.38
N PRO A 338 -3.24 10.77 3.08
CA PRO A 338 -2.10 10.73 2.17
C PRO A 338 -1.46 12.10 1.89
N TYR A 339 -2.17 13.21 2.17
CA TYR A 339 -1.66 14.57 1.97
C TYR A 339 -1.65 15.44 3.23
N ASP A 340 -2.56 15.18 4.16
CA ASP A 340 -2.73 16.02 5.36
C ASP A 340 -1.92 15.41 6.50
N ARG A 341 -0.86 16.13 6.86
CA ARG A 341 0.09 15.73 7.89
C ARG A 341 -0.51 15.78 9.29
N ASP A 342 -1.63 16.46 9.49
CA ASP A 342 -2.30 16.52 10.78
C ASP A 342 -3.37 15.43 10.94
N VAL A 343 -3.70 14.61 9.92
CA VAL A 343 -4.83 13.66 9.97
C VAL A 343 -4.38 12.19 10.00
N VAL A 344 -4.95 11.45 10.96
CA VAL A 344 -4.78 10.00 11.12
C VAL A 344 -6.13 9.32 11.25
N TYR A 345 -6.19 8.03 10.89
CA TYR A 345 -7.39 7.21 11.01
C TYR A 345 -7.22 6.13 12.07
N LEU A 346 -8.20 6.01 12.96
CA LEU A 346 -8.25 4.98 14.01
C LEU A 346 -9.48 4.08 13.80
N ILE A 347 -9.40 2.85 14.33
CA ILE A 347 -10.58 1.99 14.53
C ILE A 347 -10.85 1.79 16.02
N ARG A 348 -12.12 1.79 16.37
CA ARG A 348 -12.63 1.39 17.68
C ARG A 348 -13.97 0.66 17.50
N ALA A 349 -14.05 -0.59 17.97
CA ALA A 349 -15.15 -1.51 17.72
C ALA A 349 -15.54 -1.60 16.24
N THR A 350 -16.58 -0.90 15.81
CA THR A 350 -17.04 -0.83 14.42
C THR A 350 -16.64 0.45 13.72
N MET A 351 -16.33 1.50 14.48
CA MET A 351 -16.22 2.86 13.98
C MET A 351 -14.81 3.16 13.50
N ILE A 352 -14.73 3.67 12.28
CA ILE A 352 -13.55 4.33 11.75
C ILE A 352 -13.73 5.83 11.96
N VAL A 353 -12.74 6.43 12.61
CA VAL A 353 -12.72 7.87 12.92
C VAL A 353 -11.48 8.50 12.32
N SER A 354 -11.60 9.73 11.84
CA SER A 354 -10.47 10.58 11.49
C SER A 354 -10.20 11.53 12.65
N LEU A 355 -8.93 11.68 13.02
CA LEU A 355 -8.49 12.60 14.05
C LEU A 355 -7.58 13.63 13.41
N ASN A 356 -7.94 14.91 13.53
CA ASN A 356 -7.03 16.00 13.23
C ASN A 356 -6.22 16.35 14.49
N LEU A 357 -4.95 16.00 14.47
CA LEU A 357 -4.00 16.09 15.59
C LEU A 357 -3.63 17.53 15.96
N ARG A 358 -3.71 18.47 15.01
CA ARG A 358 -3.45 19.91 15.26
C ARG A 358 -4.67 20.62 15.83
N ARG A 359 -5.83 20.43 15.20
CA ARG A 359 -7.12 21.01 15.63
C ARG A 359 -7.72 20.30 16.84
N LYS A 360 -7.22 19.11 17.17
CA LYS A 360 -7.75 18.19 18.20
C LYS A 360 -9.23 17.86 17.98
N THR A 361 -9.61 17.67 16.72
CA THR A 361 -10.98 17.30 16.34
C THR A 361 -11.07 15.83 15.93
N VAL A 362 -12.21 15.19 16.20
CA VAL A 362 -12.54 13.85 15.70
C VAL A 362 -13.85 13.89 14.91
N GLU A 363 -13.85 13.20 13.77
CA GLU A 363 -15.00 13.02 12.89
C GLU A 363 -15.20 11.52 12.61
N MET A 364 -16.46 11.07 12.57
CA MET A 364 -16.78 9.70 12.16
C MET A 364 -16.73 9.61 10.63
N VAL A 365 -16.01 8.61 10.12
CA VAL A 365 -15.77 8.43 8.69
C VAL A 365 -16.58 7.26 8.14
N CYS A 366 -16.68 6.16 8.90
CA CYS A 366 -17.41 4.96 8.47
C CYS A 366 -17.77 4.11 9.69
N ASP A 367 -18.90 3.40 9.63
CA ASP A 367 -19.31 2.40 10.62
C ASP A 367 -19.38 1.00 9.97
N ILE A 368 -18.47 0.12 10.38
CA ILE A 368 -18.40 -1.26 9.88
C ILE A 368 -19.43 -2.10 10.63
N GLN A 369 -20.66 -2.12 10.11
CA GLN A 369 -21.71 -2.98 10.65
C GLN A 369 -21.24 -4.44 10.74
N ARG A 370 -21.33 -4.99 11.96
CA ARG A 370 -21.03 -6.38 12.42
C ARG A 370 -19.59 -6.71 12.85
N PRO A 371 -19.32 -6.56 14.17
CA PRO A 371 -18.73 -7.51 15.13
C PRO A 371 -17.69 -8.58 14.76
N SER A 372 -16.96 -8.51 13.67
CA SER A 372 -16.05 -9.58 13.21
C SER A 372 -14.79 -9.68 14.12
N PRO A 373 -14.68 -10.63 15.08
CA PRO A 373 -13.79 -10.51 16.26
C PRO A 373 -12.27 -10.50 15.99
N PHE A 374 -11.87 -10.57 14.72
CA PHE A 374 -10.50 -10.54 14.24
C PHE A 374 -10.12 -9.20 13.55
N TYR A 375 -10.72 -8.05 13.92
CA TYR A 375 -10.39 -6.72 13.35
C TYR A 375 -8.90 -6.40 13.28
N LYS A 376 -8.12 -6.94 14.23
CA LYS A 376 -6.65 -6.85 14.27
C LYS A 376 -5.96 -7.46 13.02
N ALA A 377 -6.69 -8.18 12.16
CA ALA A 377 -6.23 -8.73 10.89
C ALA A 377 -6.78 -7.99 9.65
N SER A 378 -7.36 -6.79 9.83
CA SER A 378 -7.75 -5.92 8.71
C SER A 378 -6.51 -5.32 8.05
N ASN A 379 -6.40 -5.50 6.74
CA ASN A 379 -5.34 -4.89 5.95
C ASN A 379 -5.86 -3.56 5.41
N VAL A 380 -5.24 -2.46 5.84
CA VAL A 380 -5.57 -1.10 5.44
C VAL A 380 -4.47 -0.52 4.57
N PHE A 381 -4.90 0.16 3.50
CA PHE A 381 -4.05 0.76 2.49
C PHE A 381 -4.56 2.14 2.13
N ASP A 382 -3.64 3.09 1.97
CA ASP A 382 -3.95 4.36 1.32
C ASP A 382 -4.15 4.08 -0.18
N PHE A 383 -5.28 4.51 -0.73
CA PHE A 383 -5.62 4.33 -2.15
C PHE A 383 -5.92 5.70 -2.77
N VAL A 384 -5.08 6.09 -3.72
CA VAL A 384 -5.11 7.41 -4.37
C VAL A 384 -5.47 7.23 -5.83
N LEU A 385 -6.50 7.93 -6.33
CA LEU A 385 -6.82 7.93 -7.75
C LEU A 385 -5.71 8.63 -8.54
N PRO A 386 -5.09 7.96 -9.53
CA PRO A 386 -4.02 8.56 -10.32
C PRO A 386 -4.61 9.43 -11.44
N CYS A 387 -3.80 10.34 -11.99
CA CYS A 387 -4.19 11.08 -13.19
C CYS A 387 -4.32 10.18 -14.43
N TRP A 388 -3.69 9.02 -14.41
CA TRP A 388 -3.78 7.97 -15.43
C TRP A 388 -3.59 6.62 -14.74
N PRO A 389 -4.35 5.57 -15.08
CA PRO A 389 -4.19 4.27 -14.42
C PRO A 389 -2.80 3.70 -14.68
N THR A 390 -2.14 3.18 -13.65
CA THR A 390 -0.81 2.59 -13.79
C THR A 390 -0.90 1.31 -14.61
N PRO A 391 -0.20 1.18 -15.76
CA PRO A 391 -0.18 -0.06 -16.52
C PRO A 391 0.40 -1.18 -15.67
N ILE A 392 -0.13 -2.40 -15.78
CA ILE A 392 0.49 -3.58 -15.17
C ILE A 392 1.54 -4.11 -16.16
N PRO A 393 2.85 -4.03 -15.86
CA PRO A 393 3.87 -4.61 -16.71
C PRO A 393 3.74 -6.13 -16.76
N SER A 394 3.72 -6.67 -17.97
CA SER A 394 3.89 -8.08 -18.26
C SER A 394 5.23 -8.27 -18.97
N SER A 395 5.97 -9.33 -18.64
CA SER A 395 7.02 -9.82 -19.53
C SER A 395 6.44 -9.96 -20.94
N PRO A 396 7.16 -9.60 -22.01
CA PRO A 396 6.78 -10.04 -23.35
C PRO A 396 6.65 -11.57 -23.30
N LEU A 397 5.56 -12.08 -23.87
CA LEU A 397 5.46 -13.51 -24.14
C LEU A 397 6.63 -13.87 -25.06
N LYS A 398 7.38 -14.92 -24.71
CA LYS A 398 8.27 -15.53 -25.69
C LYS A 398 7.38 -16.19 -26.73
N GLU A 399 7.44 -15.67 -27.95
CA GLU A 399 6.91 -16.33 -29.15
C GLU A 399 7.60 -17.69 -29.37
#